data_AF-A0A966YGX0-F1
#
_entry.id   AF-A0A966YGX0-F1
#
_cell.length_a   1.000
_cell.length_b   1.000
_cell.length_c   1.000
_cell.angle_alpha   90.00
_cell.angle_beta   90.00
_cell.angle_gamma   90.00
#
_symmetry.space_group_name_H-M   'P 1'
#
loop_
_entity.id
_entity.type
_entity.pdbx_description
1 polymer ?
#
loop_
_entity_poly.entity_id
_entity_poly.type
_entity_poly.pdbx_seq_one_letter_code
_entity_poly.pdbx_strand_id
1 'polypeptide(L)'
;MLATLVLGAFFLGIKAYEYSAKFSHGIYPAAPRGLIYERPDLYYGSAVRARLSDPAIIEQMKELDARPESELTAAELTGRRRLAQVREMAMAADQQAFDLAVIADQVMPLADNAAGGHGHGGGLNETFSWLQLPIVIPGGNMWASTYFLLTGFHAIHVIVGLIVFGILLLYELGPKHAGMIENAGLYWHFVDLVWIFLFPLLYLF
;
A
#
# COMPACT_ATOMS: atom_id res chain seq x y z
N MET A 1 -21.99 -29.56 -7.74
CA MET A 1 -21.86 -28.47 -8.72
C MET A 1 -22.81 -27.32 -8.44
N LEU A 2 -24.14 -27.52 -8.39
CA LEU A 2 -25.08 -26.42 -8.13
C LEU A 2 -24.85 -25.74 -6.77
N ALA A 3 -24.66 -26.52 -5.70
CA ALA A 3 -24.34 -26.00 -4.37
C ALA A 3 -23.02 -25.19 -4.35
N THR A 4 -21.99 -25.67 -5.05
CA THR A 4 -20.69 -25.00 -5.19
C THR A 4 -20.84 -23.62 -5.85
N LEU A 5 -21.66 -23.53 -6.90
CA LEU A 5 -21.96 -22.27 -7.58
C LEU A 5 -22.69 -21.29 -6.67
N VAL A 6 -23.69 -21.76 -5.93
CA VAL A 6 -24.45 -20.92 -4.98
C VAL A 6 -23.52 -20.39 -3.88
N LEU A 7 -22.70 -21.25 -3.28
CA LEU A 7 -21.79 -20.87 -2.21
C LEU A 7 -20.69 -19.92 -2.69
N GLY A 8 -20.11 -20.17 -3.88
CA GLY A 8 -19.10 -19.29 -4.46
C GLY A 8 -19.68 -17.94 -4.90
N ALA A 9 -20.90 -17.91 -5.43
CA ALA A 9 -21.60 -16.65 -5.74
C ALA A 9 -21.93 -15.85 -4.47
N PHE A 10 -22.35 -16.53 -3.40
CA PHE A 10 -22.59 -15.90 -2.10
C PHE A 10 -21.30 -15.31 -1.51
N PHE A 11 -20.20 -16.04 -1.58
CA PHE A 11 -18.87 -15.55 -1.17
C PHE A 11 -18.47 -14.29 -1.94
N LEU A 12 -18.64 -14.27 -3.27
CA LEU A 12 -18.40 -13.07 -4.08
C LEU A 12 -19.32 -11.91 -3.71
N GLY A 13 -20.59 -12.19 -3.38
CA GLY A 13 -21.53 -11.17 -2.90
C GLY A 13 -21.06 -10.50 -1.61
N ILE A 14 -20.61 -11.30 -0.62
CA ILE A 14 -20.03 -10.77 0.63
C ILE A 14 -18.79 -9.92 0.31
N LYS A 15 -17.90 -10.42 -0.55
CA LYS A 15 -16.67 -9.69 -0.91
C LYS A 15 -16.95 -8.40 -1.66
N ALA A 16 -17.92 -8.39 -2.56
CA ALA A 16 -18.34 -7.19 -3.27
C ALA A 16 -18.91 -6.14 -2.31
N TYR A 17 -19.72 -6.56 -1.34
CA TYR A 17 -20.23 -5.66 -0.29
C TYR A 17 -19.10 -5.10 0.58
N GLU A 18 -18.19 -5.97 1.04
CA GLU A 18 -17.02 -5.57 1.82
C GLU A 18 -16.12 -4.58 1.05
N TYR A 19 -15.88 -4.84 -0.23
CA TYR A 19 -15.11 -3.95 -1.10
C TYR A 19 -15.82 -2.62 -1.28
N SER A 20 -17.13 -2.62 -1.57
CA SER A 20 -17.93 -1.40 -1.74
C SER A 20 -17.90 -0.54 -0.48
N ALA A 21 -18.00 -1.15 0.71
CA ALA A 21 -17.83 -0.45 1.98
C ALA A 21 -16.40 0.13 2.12
N LYS A 22 -15.36 -0.60 1.71
CA LYS A 22 -13.98 -0.11 1.76
C LYS A 22 -13.74 1.06 0.78
N PHE A 23 -14.29 0.99 -0.43
CA PHE A 23 -14.19 2.07 -1.41
C PHE A 23 -14.96 3.32 -0.95
N SER A 24 -16.17 3.15 -0.42
CA SER A 24 -16.96 4.30 0.09
C SER A 24 -16.32 4.95 1.32
N HIS A 25 -15.61 4.19 2.16
CA HIS A 25 -14.85 4.72 3.29
C HIS A 25 -13.44 5.20 2.94
N GLY A 26 -13.05 5.27 1.66
CA GLY A 26 -11.69 5.72 1.30
C GLY A 26 -10.58 4.73 1.67
N ILE A 27 -10.92 3.49 2.04
CA ILE A 27 -10.00 2.43 2.47
C ILE A 27 -9.49 1.70 1.22
N TYR A 28 -8.79 2.42 0.34
CA TYR A 28 -8.17 1.84 -0.85
C TYR A 28 -6.85 2.55 -1.16
N PRO A 29 -5.89 1.87 -1.81
CA PRO A 29 -4.59 2.44 -2.15
C PRO A 29 -4.72 3.38 -3.35
N ALA A 30 -5.23 4.60 -3.13
CA ALA A 30 -5.25 5.64 -4.16
C ALA A 30 -5.04 7.03 -3.58
N ALA A 31 -4.61 7.94 -4.46
CA ALA A 31 -4.44 9.35 -4.18
C ALA A 31 -5.80 10.09 -4.10
N PRO A 32 -5.94 11.16 -3.30
CA PRO A 32 -4.95 11.71 -2.37
C PRO A 32 -5.16 11.09 -0.97
N ARG A 33 -4.41 10.01 -0.70
CA ARG A 33 -4.33 9.26 0.56
C ARG A 33 -5.62 8.51 0.92
N GLY A 34 -5.57 7.18 0.89
CA GLY A 34 -6.61 6.36 1.50
C GLY A 34 -6.74 6.64 3.01
N LEU A 35 -7.96 6.62 3.55
CA LEU A 35 -8.29 6.88 4.96
C LEU A 35 -7.81 5.77 5.92
N ILE A 36 -6.96 4.87 5.44
CA ILE A 36 -6.36 3.80 6.23
C ILE A 36 -5.21 4.39 7.02
N TYR A 37 -5.56 5.03 8.13
CA TYR A 37 -4.63 5.33 9.21
C TYR A 37 -4.31 4.00 9.90
N GLU A 38 -3.43 3.21 9.27
CA GLU A 38 -2.69 2.27 10.08
C GLU A 38 -1.94 3.07 11.13
N ARG A 39 -2.07 2.63 12.38
CA ARG A 39 -1.24 3.13 13.48
C ARG A 39 0.17 3.25 12.91
N PRO A 40 0.81 4.42 13.07
CA PRO A 40 2.10 4.77 12.52
C PRO A 40 2.92 3.52 12.31
N ASP A 41 3.38 3.27 11.09
CA ASP A 41 4.45 2.33 10.85
C ASP A 41 5.57 2.75 11.81
N LEU A 42 5.58 2.15 13.02
CA LEU A 42 6.35 2.64 14.17
C LEU A 42 7.82 2.63 13.78
N TYR A 43 8.14 1.73 12.85
CA TYR A 43 9.37 1.53 12.12
C TYR A 43 9.75 2.70 11.22
N TYR A 44 8.83 3.35 10.50
CA TYR A 44 9.18 4.48 9.63
C TYR A 44 9.56 5.71 10.45
N GLY A 45 8.72 6.12 11.40
CA GLY A 45 9.02 7.27 12.26
C GLY A 45 10.29 7.06 13.09
N SER A 46 10.50 5.85 13.60
CA SER A 46 11.75 5.50 14.31
C SER A 46 12.96 5.42 13.37
N ALA A 47 12.82 4.97 12.12
CA ALA A 47 13.90 4.96 11.14
C ALA A 47 14.30 6.37 10.69
N VAL A 48 13.33 7.27 10.44
CA VAL A 48 13.60 8.69 10.17
C VAL A 48 14.30 9.32 11.36
N ARG A 49 13.81 9.10 12.58
CA ARG A 49 14.46 9.59 13.81
C ARG A 49 15.88 9.04 13.95
N ALA A 50 16.08 7.74 13.76
CA ALA A 50 17.40 7.11 13.85
C ALA A 50 18.38 7.73 12.84
N ARG A 51 17.91 8.01 11.63
CA ARG A 51 18.73 8.66 10.59
C ARG A 51 19.06 10.11 10.93
N LEU A 52 18.09 10.88 11.43
CA LEU A 52 18.30 12.27 11.85
C LEU A 52 19.18 12.39 13.12
N SER A 53 19.25 11.33 13.92
CA SER A 53 20.11 11.25 15.10
C SER A 53 21.53 10.76 14.81
N ASP A 54 21.84 10.39 13.57
CA ASP A 54 23.18 9.93 13.17
C ASP A 54 24.19 11.10 13.27
N PRO A 55 25.32 10.95 13.99
CA PRO A 55 26.31 12.01 14.15
C PRO A 55 26.79 12.64 12.84
N ALA A 56 26.97 11.84 11.79
CA ALA A 56 27.40 12.33 10.48
C ALA A 56 26.33 13.21 9.82
N ILE A 57 25.06 12.86 10.00
CA ILE A 57 23.93 13.61 9.48
C ILE A 57 23.73 14.90 10.28
N ILE A 58 23.94 14.86 11.59
CA ILE A 58 23.92 16.05 12.46
C ILE A 58 24.98 17.06 12.03
N GLU A 59 26.19 16.60 11.70
CA GLU A 59 27.27 17.47 11.22
C GLU A 59 26.92 18.13 9.89
N GLN A 60 26.47 17.35 8.90
CA GLN A 60 26.01 17.87 7.61
C GLN A 60 24.84 18.86 7.75
N MET A 61 23.91 18.59 8.67
CA MET A 61 22.81 19.52 8.99
C MET A 61 23.33 20.83 9.59
N LYS A 62 24.33 20.78 10.47
CA LYS A 62 24.95 21.99 11.04
C LYS A 62 25.67 22.81 9.98
N GLU A 63 26.37 22.16 9.06
CA GLU A 63 27.01 22.81 7.92
C GLU A 63 25.97 23.50 7.02
N LEU A 64 24.88 22.80 6.68
CA LEU A 64 23.76 23.37 5.93
C LEU A 64 23.13 24.56 6.67
N ASP A 65 23.00 24.48 8.00
CA ASP A 65 22.42 25.54 8.81
C ASP A 65 23.33 26.77 8.94
N ALA A 66 24.65 26.58 8.86
CA ALA A 66 25.64 27.65 8.90
C ALA A 66 25.78 28.39 7.55
N ARG A 67 25.39 27.77 6.43
CA ARG A 67 25.46 28.40 5.10
C ARG A 67 24.50 29.61 5.01
N PRO A 68 24.97 30.77 4.52
CA PRO A 68 24.11 31.94 4.31
C PRO A 68 23.10 31.68 3.19
N GLU A 69 21.89 32.23 3.33
CA GLU A 69 20.78 32.00 2.38
C GLU A 69 21.13 32.40 0.94
N SER A 70 22.04 33.36 0.76
CA SER A 70 22.51 33.82 -0.56
C SER A 70 23.32 32.78 -1.34
N GLU A 71 23.86 31.76 -0.66
CA GLU A 71 24.67 30.69 -1.26
C GLU A 71 23.86 29.42 -1.53
N LEU A 72 22.57 29.41 -1.18
CA LEU A 72 21.66 28.27 -1.36
C LEU A 72 20.80 28.50 -2.61
N THR A 73 20.63 27.46 -3.40
CA THR A 73 19.63 27.45 -4.47
C THR A 73 18.21 27.52 -3.88
N ALA A 74 17.23 27.94 -4.68
CA ALA A 74 15.83 27.99 -4.24
C ALA A 74 15.30 26.61 -3.77
N ALA A 75 15.80 25.53 -4.39
CA ALA A 75 15.50 24.16 -4.00
C ALA A 75 16.13 23.81 -2.64
N GLU A 76 17.42 24.12 -2.43
CA GLU A 76 18.09 23.91 -1.14
C GLU A 76 17.46 24.73 -0.01
N LEU A 77 17.05 25.97 -0.26
CA LEU A 77 16.37 26.80 0.74
C LEU A 77 15.02 26.20 1.15
N THR A 78 14.24 25.73 0.17
CA THR A 78 12.96 25.05 0.40
C THR A 78 13.16 23.73 1.14
N GLY A 79 14.15 22.94 0.71
CA GLY A 79 14.56 21.70 1.36
C GLY A 79 14.99 21.92 2.81
N ARG A 80 15.78 22.96 3.09
CA ARG A 80 16.24 23.29 4.45
C ARG A 80 15.06 23.57 5.39
N ARG A 81 14.07 24.34 4.93
CA ARG A 81 12.84 24.62 5.71
C ARG A 81 12.04 23.34 5.99
N ARG A 82 11.87 22.49 4.97
CA ARG A 82 11.21 21.18 5.11
C ARG A 82 11.96 20.27 6.09
N LEU A 83 13.29 20.21 6.00
CA LEU A 83 14.12 19.40 6.89
C LEU A 83 14.00 19.83 8.35
N ALA A 84 13.96 21.15 8.61
CA ALA A 84 13.76 21.68 9.95
C ALA A 84 12.39 21.24 10.53
N GLN A 85 11.34 21.30 9.72
CA GLN A 85 9.98 20.90 10.11
C GLN A 85 9.88 19.38 10.35
N VAL A 86 10.48 18.55 9.48
CA VAL A 86 10.57 17.09 9.66
C VAL A 86 11.32 16.74 10.95
N ARG A 87 12.40 17.45 11.28
CA ARG A 87 13.16 17.24 12.52
C ARG A 87 12.31 17.55 13.75
N GLU A 88 11.59 18.66 13.74
CA GLU A 88 10.70 19.04 14.84
C GLU A 88 9.63 17.97 15.08
N MET A 89 8.97 17.53 14.01
CA MET A 89 7.94 16.48 14.08
C MET A 89 8.52 15.12 14.52
N ALA A 90 9.70 14.73 14.02
CA ALA A 90 10.32 13.46 14.38
C ALA A 90 10.80 13.40 15.84
N MET A 91 11.09 14.55 16.46
CA MET A 91 11.64 14.65 17.82
C MET A 91 10.60 15.05 18.88
N ALA A 92 9.35 15.30 18.51
CA ALA A 92 8.28 15.60 19.46
C ALA A 92 7.99 14.41 20.41
N ALA A 93 7.74 14.72 21.68
CA ALA A 93 7.52 13.74 22.76
C ALA A 93 6.11 13.11 22.73
N ASP A 94 5.12 13.83 22.18
CA ASP A 94 3.77 13.31 21.98
C ASP A 94 3.68 12.62 20.62
N GLN A 95 3.87 11.30 20.62
CA GLN A 95 3.79 10.47 19.42
C GLN A 95 2.35 10.01 19.10
N GLN A 96 1.31 10.65 19.68
CA GLN A 96 -0.08 10.22 19.46
C GLN A 96 -0.56 10.53 18.04
N ALA A 97 -0.37 9.55 17.17
CA ALA A 97 -1.18 9.25 15.99
C ALA A 97 -1.31 10.31 14.87
N PHE A 98 -0.59 11.43 14.88
CA PHE A 98 -0.65 12.42 13.79
C PHE A 98 0.74 12.81 13.26
N ASP A 99 0.78 13.16 11.96
CA ASP A 99 1.88 13.76 11.16
C ASP A 99 2.79 12.88 10.28
N LEU A 100 2.54 11.59 10.10
CA LEU A 100 3.31 10.80 9.10
C LEU A 100 2.94 11.12 7.65
N ALA A 101 1.68 11.47 7.37
CA ALA A 101 1.28 11.95 6.05
C ALA A 101 1.91 13.32 5.73
N VAL A 102 2.18 14.14 6.74
CA VAL A 102 2.85 15.44 6.62
C VAL A 102 4.35 15.24 6.44
N ILE A 103 4.98 14.36 7.23
CA ILE A 103 6.39 13.99 7.06
C ILE A 103 6.59 13.36 5.68
N ALA A 104 5.74 12.44 5.25
CA ALA A 104 5.85 11.80 3.94
C ALA A 104 5.75 12.82 2.79
N ASP A 105 4.81 13.77 2.88
CA ASP A 105 4.66 14.88 1.93
C ASP A 105 5.86 15.83 1.91
N GLN A 106 6.51 16.01 3.07
CA GLN A 106 7.69 16.87 3.17
C GLN A 106 8.98 16.18 2.75
N VAL A 107 9.08 14.86 2.98
CA VAL A 107 10.22 14.02 2.59
C VAL A 107 10.16 13.72 1.08
N MET A 108 8.98 13.40 0.56
CA MET A 108 8.74 13.10 -0.85
C MET A 108 7.36 13.63 -1.28
N PRO A 109 7.27 14.92 -1.64
CA PRO A 109 6.03 15.48 -2.13
C PRO A 109 5.59 14.75 -3.39
N LEU A 110 4.32 14.33 -3.41
CA LEU A 110 3.69 13.91 -4.65
C LEU A 110 3.61 15.12 -5.56
N ALA A 111 4.09 15.00 -6.80
CA ALA A 111 3.95 16.07 -7.77
C ALA A 111 2.48 16.41 -7.95
N ASP A 112 2.14 17.69 -7.78
CA ASP A 112 0.82 18.20 -8.10
C ASP A 112 0.52 17.84 -9.56
N ASN A 113 -0.58 17.13 -9.80
CA ASN A 113 -1.02 16.69 -11.13
C ASN A 113 -1.29 17.85 -12.13
N ALA A 114 -0.93 19.09 -11.78
CA ALA A 114 -1.08 20.29 -12.60
C ALA A 114 -0.05 20.38 -13.74
N ALA A 115 1.05 19.63 -13.72
CA ALA A 115 2.18 19.81 -14.65
C ALA A 115 2.46 18.65 -15.62
N GLY A 116 1.62 17.61 -15.70
CA GLY A 116 1.70 16.59 -16.75
C GLY A 116 3.05 15.86 -16.90
N GLY A 117 3.89 15.85 -15.86
CA GLY A 117 5.21 15.25 -15.87
C GLY A 117 5.30 14.11 -14.87
N HIS A 118 5.89 12.98 -15.30
CA HIS A 118 6.36 11.89 -14.42
C HIS A 118 7.60 12.32 -13.60
N GLY A 119 7.56 13.53 -13.02
CA GLY A 119 8.64 14.05 -12.19
C GLY A 119 8.35 13.76 -10.73
N HIS A 120 9.24 13.07 -10.04
CA HIS A 120 9.25 13.10 -8.58
C HIS A 120 9.44 14.56 -8.14
N GLY A 121 8.54 15.06 -7.28
CA GLY A 121 8.59 16.45 -6.85
C GLY A 121 9.70 16.64 -5.83
N GLY A 122 10.90 17.02 -6.27
CA GLY A 122 11.97 17.63 -5.45
C GLY A 122 12.00 17.20 -3.97
N GLY A 123 12.15 15.90 -3.70
CA GLY A 123 12.16 15.36 -2.34
C GLY A 123 13.38 15.78 -1.54
N LEU A 124 13.34 15.60 -0.21
CA LEU A 124 14.51 15.88 0.66
C LEU A 124 15.73 15.03 0.26
N ASN A 125 15.52 13.78 -0.17
CA ASN A 125 16.61 12.92 -0.65
C ASN A 125 17.18 13.35 -2.02
N GLU A 126 16.41 14.07 -2.84
CA GLU A 126 16.88 14.60 -4.13
C GLU A 126 17.65 15.89 -3.92
N THR A 127 17.19 16.74 -3.00
CA THR A 127 17.85 18.00 -2.64
C THR A 127 19.12 17.75 -1.82
N PHE A 128 19.07 16.77 -0.90
CA PHE A 128 20.15 16.40 -0.01
C PHE A 128 20.42 14.90 -0.11
N SER A 129 21.24 14.51 -1.10
CA SER A 129 21.59 13.11 -1.35
C SER A 129 22.30 12.43 -0.18
N TRP A 130 22.95 13.21 0.69
CA TRP A 130 23.59 12.73 1.93
C TRP A 130 22.59 12.33 3.02
N LEU A 131 21.34 12.81 2.96
CA LEU A 131 20.34 12.58 4.00
C LEU A 131 19.83 11.13 4.01
N GLN A 132 19.55 10.57 2.82
CA GLN A 132 19.12 9.18 2.61
C GLN A 132 18.02 8.72 3.59
N LEU A 133 16.94 9.50 3.69
CA LEU A 133 15.78 9.11 4.50
C LEU A 133 15.12 7.84 3.94
N PRO A 134 14.54 7.00 4.81
CA PRO A 134 13.80 5.82 4.38
C PRO A 134 12.67 6.22 3.42
N ILE A 135 12.44 5.37 2.41
CA ILE A 135 11.40 5.57 1.42
C ILE A 135 10.02 5.40 2.05
N VAL A 136 9.10 6.29 1.71
CA VAL A 136 7.68 6.20 2.08
C VAL A 136 6.86 6.01 0.82
N ILE A 137 5.83 5.17 0.87
CA ILE A 137 4.92 4.96 -0.26
C ILE A 137 3.89 6.09 -0.22
N PRO A 138 3.94 7.09 -1.13
CA PRO A 138 3.24 8.37 -0.92
C PRO A 138 1.70 8.31 -1.04
N GLY A 139 1.11 7.15 -1.29
CA GLY A 139 -0.33 7.02 -1.55
C GLY A 139 -0.94 5.67 -1.16
N GLY A 140 -0.26 4.86 -0.37
CA GLY A 140 -0.78 3.54 -0.03
C GLY A 140 -0.13 2.94 1.21
N ASN A 141 -0.97 2.40 2.08
CA ASN A 141 -0.55 1.47 3.11
C ASN A 141 -0.08 0.16 2.43
N MET A 142 1.10 -0.35 2.80
CA MET A 142 1.65 -1.61 2.29
C MET A 142 0.74 -2.80 2.62
N TRP A 143 0.17 -2.83 3.82
CA TRP A 143 -0.82 -3.83 4.21
C TRP A 143 -2.06 -3.74 3.32
N ALA A 144 -2.61 -2.54 3.12
CA ALA A 144 -3.79 -2.38 2.26
C ALA A 144 -3.51 -2.79 0.81
N SER A 145 -2.37 -2.38 0.26
CA SER A 145 -1.92 -2.77 -1.09
C SER A 145 -1.81 -4.29 -1.21
N THR A 146 -1.18 -4.94 -0.23
CA THR A 146 -1.03 -6.40 -0.17
C THR A 146 -2.37 -7.10 -0.01
N TYR A 147 -3.24 -6.59 0.86
CA TYR A 147 -4.59 -7.09 1.07
C TYR A 147 -5.38 -7.08 -0.23
N PHE A 148 -5.48 -5.93 -0.91
CA PHE A 148 -6.25 -5.80 -2.15
C PHE A 148 -5.66 -6.62 -3.29
N LEU A 149 -4.33 -6.71 -3.38
CA LEU A 149 -3.66 -7.54 -4.37
C LEU A 149 -3.99 -9.03 -4.16
N LEU A 150 -3.77 -9.56 -2.96
CA LEU A 150 -3.97 -10.99 -2.67
C LEU A 150 -5.45 -11.39 -2.76
N THR A 151 -6.33 -10.62 -2.12
CA THR A 151 -7.77 -10.93 -2.11
C THR A 151 -8.45 -10.65 -3.45
N GLY A 152 -8.00 -9.62 -4.18
CA GLY A 152 -8.47 -9.33 -5.54
C GLY A 152 -8.05 -10.39 -6.55
N PHE A 153 -6.77 -10.81 -6.53
CA PHE A 153 -6.28 -11.89 -7.38
C PHE A 153 -7.01 -13.21 -7.10
N HIS A 154 -7.25 -13.53 -5.83
CA HIS A 154 -8.04 -14.68 -5.44
C HIS A 154 -9.49 -14.59 -5.94
N ALA A 155 -10.15 -13.43 -5.81
CA ALA A 155 -11.51 -13.23 -6.32
C ALA A 155 -11.61 -13.48 -7.84
N ILE A 156 -10.58 -13.09 -8.62
CA ILE A 156 -10.51 -13.40 -10.05
C ILE A 156 -10.50 -14.93 -10.28
N HIS A 157 -9.74 -15.68 -9.48
CA HIS A 157 -9.70 -17.15 -9.59
C HIS A 157 -11.04 -17.79 -9.25
N VAL A 158 -11.74 -17.28 -8.23
CA VAL A 158 -13.09 -17.72 -7.89
C VAL A 158 -14.06 -17.48 -9.05
N ILE A 159 -14.01 -16.30 -9.69
CA ILE A 159 -14.84 -15.99 -10.86
C ILE A 159 -14.53 -16.96 -12.02
N VAL A 160 -13.26 -17.20 -12.34
CA VAL A 160 -12.86 -18.17 -13.37
C VAL A 160 -13.39 -19.57 -13.04
N GLY A 161 -13.25 -20.01 -11.79
CA GLY A 161 -13.79 -21.30 -11.34
C GLY A 161 -15.30 -21.40 -11.49
N LEU A 162 -16.04 -20.35 -11.14
CA LEU A 162 -17.50 -20.32 -11.28
C LEU A 162 -17.93 -20.36 -12.75
N ILE A 163 -17.20 -19.68 -13.65
CA ILE A 163 -17.44 -19.77 -15.10
C ILE A 163 -17.23 -21.21 -15.58
N VAL A 164 -16.13 -21.86 -15.18
CA VAL A 164 -15.85 -23.26 -15.53
C VAL A 164 -16.95 -24.19 -15.03
N PHE A 165 -17.40 -24.06 -13.78
CA PHE A 165 -18.52 -24.87 -13.27
C PHE A 165 -19.85 -24.56 -13.97
N GLY A 166 -20.10 -23.30 -14.31
CA GLY A 166 -21.29 -22.89 -15.07
C GLY A 166 -21.34 -23.53 -16.45
N ILE A 167 -20.19 -23.60 -17.15
CA ILE A 167 -20.06 -24.31 -18.43
C ILE A 167 -20.26 -25.81 -18.25
N LEU A 168 -19.67 -26.42 -17.21
CA LEU A 168 -19.80 -27.86 -16.96
C LEU A 168 -21.24 -28.30 -16.65
N LEU A 169 -22.08 -27.42 -16.09
CA LEU A 169 -23.50 -27.71 -15.88
C LEU A 169 -24.29 -27.87 -17.20
N LEU A 170 -23.79 -27.33 -18.31
CA LEU A 170 -24.42 -27.46 -19.63
C LEU A 170 -24.09 -28.77 -20.33
N TYR A 171 -23.12 -29.54 -19.81
CA TYR A 171 -22.70 -30.81 -20.37
C TYR A 171 -23.34 -31.99 -19.64
N GLU A 172 -23.66 -33.04 -20.39
CA GLU A 172 -24.02 -34.33 -19.80
C GLU A 172 -22.81 -34.94 -19.08
N LEU A 173 -23.05 -35.29 -17.81
CA LEU A 173 -22.12 -36.04 -16.98
C LEU A 173 -21.97 -37.44 -17.56
N GLY A 174 -20.82 -37.70 -18.17
CA GLY A 174 -20.51 -38.99 -18.77
C GLY A 174 -18.99 -39.19 -18.91
N PRO A 175 -18.54 -40.42 -19.18
CA PRO A 175 -17.12 -40.77 -19.21
C PRO A 175 -16.30 -39.92 -20.21
N LYS A 176 -16.94 -39.44 -21.29
CA LYS A 176 -16.36 -38.50 -22.27
C LYS A 176 -15.85 -37.18 -21.67
N HIS A 177 -16.47 -36.70 -20.57
CA HIS A 177 -16.11 -35.43 -19.93
C HIS A 177 -15.50 -35.62 -18.52
N ALA A 178 -15.25 -36.87 -18.11
CA ALA A 178 -14.77 -37.19 -16.76
C ALA A 178 -13.46 -36.47 -16.44
N GLY A 179 -12.49 -36.46 -17.35
CA GLY A 179 -11.21 -35.77 -17.15
C GLY A 179 -11.36 -34.24 -17.02
N MET A 180 -12.31 -33.64 -17.73
CA MET A 180 -12.57 -32.19 -17.63
C MET A 180 -13.19 -31.84 -16.27
N ILE A 181 -14.09 -32.71 -15.77
CA ILE A 181 -14.72 -32.56 -14.44
C ILE A 181 -13.68 -32.73 -13.34
N GLU A 182 -12.78 -33.71 -13.46
CA GLU A 182 -11.70 -33.94 -12.51
C GLU A 182 -10.75 -32.74 -12.44
N ASN A 183 -10.30 -32.24 -13.60
CA ASN A 183 -9.46 -31.04 -13.66
C ASN A 183 -10.14 -29.80 -13.08
N ALA A 184 -11.45 -29.60 -13.35
CA ALA A 184 -12.21 -28.50 -12.76
C ALA A 184 -12.36 -28.64 -11.24
N GLY A 185 -12.56 -29.87 -10.74
CA GLY A 185 -12.56 -30.17 -9.31
C GLY A 185 -11.23 -29.85 -8.66
N LEU A 186 -10.12 -30.28 -9.28
CA LEU A 186 -8.76 -29.97 -8.81
C LEU A 186 -8.48 -28.47 -8.79
N TYR A 187 -8.90 -27.73 -9.83
CA TYR A 187 -8.79 -26.27 -9.85
C TYR A 187 -9.57 -25.63 -8.71
N TRP A 188 -10.79 -26.07 -8.44
CA TRP A 188 -11.59 -25.54 -7.34
C TRP A 188 -10.97 -25.81 -5.98
N HIS A 189 -10.47 -27.02 -5.76
CA HIS A 189 -9.76 -27.37 -4.52
C HIS A 189 -8.51 -26.54 -4.33
N PHE A 190 -7.77 -26.23 -5.41
CA PHE A 190 -6.65 -25.29 -5.34
C PHE A 190 -7.08 -23.90 -4.88
N VAL A 191 -8.17 -23.35 -5.45
CA VAL A 191 -8.71 -22.04 -5.04
C VAL A 191 -9.11 -22.05 -3.56
N ASP A 192 -9.82 -23.09 -3.11
CA ASP A 192 -10.21 -23.25 -1.70
C ASP A 192 -8.98 -23.33 -0.77
N LEU A 193 -7.95 -24.09 -1.15
CA LEU A 193 -6.71 -24.21 -0.38
C LEU A 193 -6.01 -22.85 -0.24
N VAL A 194 -5.91 -22.07 -1.31
CA VAL A 194 -5.35 -20.72 -1.25
C VAL A 194 -6.13 -19.85 -0.26
N TRP A 195 -7.46 -19.95 -0.24
CA TRP A 195 -8.29 -19.19 0.70
C TRP A 195 -8.06 -19.59 2.16
N ILE A 196 -7.93 -20.90 2.43
CA ILE A 196 -7.64 -21.43 3.78
C ILE A 196 -6.34 -20.84 4.35
N PHE A 197 -5.35 -20.50 3.52
CA PHE A 197 -4.12 -19.82 3.97
C PHE A 197 -4.27 -18.29 4.00
N LEU A 198 -4.95 -17.68 3.04
CA LEU A 198 -5.14 -16.22 3.00
C LEU A 198 -6.02 -15.71 4.15
N PHE A 199 -7.04 -16.47 4.54
CA PHE A 199 -7.95 -16.08 5.62
C PHE A 199 -7.22 -15.84 6.97
N PRO A 200 -6.48 -16.80 7.55
CA PRO A 200 -5.75 -16.54 8.79
C PRO A 200 -4.69 -15.46 8.60
N LEU A 201 -3.97 -15.46 7.48
CA LEU A 201 -2.90 -14.48 7.21
C LEU A 201 -3.38 -13.03 7.23
N LEU A 202 -4.58 -12.75 6.70
CA LEU A 202 -5.09 -11.39 6.55
C LEU A 202 -6.11 -10.98 7.62
N TYR A 203 -6.76 -11.93 8.31
CA TYR A 203 -7.83 -11.63 9.27
C TYR A 203 -7.49 -12.00 10.72
N LEU A 204 -6.48 -12.85 10.98
CA LEU A 204 -6.13 -13.30 12.35
C LEU A 204 -4.79 -12.76 12.86
N PHE A 205 -3.92 -12.24 11.98
CA PHE A 205 -2.65 -11.60 12.32
C PHE A 205 -2.72 -10.10 12.02
#